data_AF-A0A1X0R749-F1
#
_entry.id   AF-A0A1X0R749-F1
#
_cell.length_a   1.000
_cell.length_b   1.000
_cell.length_c   1.000
_cell.angle_alpha   90.00
_cell.angle_beta   90.00
_cell.angle_gamma   90.00
#
_symmetry.space_group_name_H-M   'P 1'
#
loop_
_entity.id
_entity.type
_entity.pdbx_description
1 polymer ?
#
loop_
_entity_poly.entity_id
_entity_poly.type
_entity_poly.pdbx_seq_one_letter_code
_entity_poly.pdbx_strand_id
1 'polypeptide(L)' 'ITNEYMTSQLCIYCYHHLAHPVLGTSRCLNPDCPALKCGRATSNRDVISATAIKISAMTNIILKKDLPPF' A
#
# COMPACT_ATOMS: atom_id res chain seq x y z
N ILE A 1 0.40 7.56 -14.82
CA ILE A 1 0.48 6.08 -14.85
C ILE A 1 0.89 5.62 -13.45
N THR A 2 -0.06 5.16 -12.65
CA THR A 2 0.24 4.49 -11.37
C THR A 2 0.95 3.18 -11.69
N ASN A 3 2.19 3.04 -11.23
CA ASN A 3 2.96 1.83 -11.46
C ASN A 3 2.40 0.73 -10.55
N GLU A 4 1.52 -0.14 -11.07
CA GLU A 4 0.93 -1.26 -10.31
C GLU A 4 1.99 -2.10 -9.59
N TYR A 5 3.19 -2.20 -10.16
CA TYR A 5 4.31 -2.92 -9.56
C TYR A 5 4.75 -2.30 -8.23
N MET A 6 4.80 -0.98 -8.11
CA MET A 6 5.17 -0.31 -6.86
C MET A 6 4.00 -0.38 -5.86
N THR A 7 2.75 -0.24 -6.33
CA THR A 7 1.55 -0.16 -5.45
C THR A 7 1.38 -1.37 -4.55
N SER A 8 1.92 -2.52 -4.97
CA SER A 8 1.84 -3.79 -4.25
C SER A 8 2.99 -4.04 -3.28
N GLN A 9 4.00 -3.16 -3.24
CA GLN A 9 5.23 -3.33 -2.46
C GLN A 9 5.32 -2.44 -1.24
N LEU A 10 4.49 -1.40 -1.12
CA LEU A 10 4.51 -0.45 -0.01
C LEU A 10 3.28 -0.58 0.88
N CYS A 11 3.50 -0.48 2.19
CA CYS A 11 2.43 -0.43 3.17
C CYS A 11 1.72 0.92 3.11
N ILE A 12 0.42 0.94 2.83
CA ILE A 12 -0.38 2.18 2.75
C ILE A 12 -0.40 3.01 4.05
N TYR A 13 -0.07 2.40 5.19
CA TYR A 13 -0.13 3.07 6.50
C TYR A 13 1.17 3.76 6.91
N CYS A 14 2.32 3.29 6.41
CA CYS A 14 3.63 3.78 6.84
C CYS A 14 4.66 3.91 5.71
N TYR A 15 4.25 3.64 4.46
CA TYR A 15 5.10 3.69 3.25
C TYR A 15 6.37 2.86 3.36
N HIS A 16 6.38 1.85 4.24
CA HIS A 16 7.49 0.92 4.39
C HIS A 16 7.30 -0.28 3.46
N HIS A 17 8.41 -0.87 3.00
CA HIS A 17 8.36 -2.05 2.15
C HIS A 17 7.66 -3.23 2.84
N LEU A 18 6.82 -3.90 2.08
CA LEU A 18 6.14 -5.12 2.48
C LEU A 18 7.05 -6.32 2.22
N ALA A 19 7.08 -7.25 3.17
CA ALA A 19 7.62 -8.58 2.95
C ALA A 19 6.57 -9.44 2.23
N HIS A 20 7.01 -10.33 1.34
CA HIS A 20 6.13 -11.24 0.59
C HIS A 20 6.36 -12.69 1.05
N PRO A 21 5.87 -13.07 2.24
CA PRO A 21 6.19 -14.36 2.85
C PRO A 21 5.54 -15.58 2.16
N VAL A 22 4.43 -15.38 1.43
CA VAL A 22 3.68 -16.42 0.69
C VAL A 22 3.11 -15.84 -0.59
N LEU A 23 3.03 -16.64 -1.66
CA LEU A 23 2.38 -16.27 -2.94
C LEU A 23 1.01 -15.59 -2.71
N GLY A 24 0.93 -14.30 -3.07
CA GLY A 24 -0.31 -13.50 -2.99
C GLY A 24 -0.52 -12.71 -1.69
N THR A 25 0.31 -12.91 -0.67
CA THR A 25 0.21 -12.16 0.59
C THR A 25 1.39 -11.23 0.78
N SER A 26 1.11 -10.08 1.39
CA SER A 26 2.09 -9.06 1.71
C SER A 26 1.94 -8.68 3.18
N ARG A 27 3.07 -8.42 3.85
CA ARG A 27 3.10 -8.11 5.28
C ARG A 27 4.02 -6.94 5.58
N CYS A 28 3.51 -5.95 6.31
CA CYS A 28 4.34 -4.89 6.86
C CYS A 28 5.10 -5.40 8.10
N LEU A 29 6.42 -5.25 8.10
CA LEU A 29 7.28 -5.66 9.22
C LEU A 29 7.82 -4.48 10.04
N ASN A 30 7.41 -3.25 9.71
CA ASN A 30 7.84 -2.07 10.45
C ASN A 30 7.20 -2.05 11.85
N PRO A 31 7.98 -2.15 12.95
CA PRO A 31 7.48 -2.15 14.33
C PRO A 31 6.70 -0.86 14.66
N ASP A 32 7.03 0.25 14.02
CA ASP A 32 6.35 1.53 14.25
C ASP A 32 5.06 1.70 13.45
N CYS A 33 4.78 0.80 12.50
CA CYS A 33 3.60 0.87 11.66
C CYS A 33 2.31 0.69 12.49
N PRO A 34 1.33 1.61 12.37
CA PRO A 34 0.03 1.45 13.01
C PRO A 34 -0.66 0.14 12.61
N ALA A 35 -0.49 -0.31 11.36
CA ALA A 35 -1.06 -1.57 10.88
C ALA A 35 -0.50 -2.77 11.64
N LEU A 36 0.81 -2.78 11.95
CA LEU A 36 1.42 -3.87 12.71
C LEU A 36 1.00 -3.83 14.18
N LYS A 37 0.98 -2.64 14.80
CA LYS A 37 0.52 -2.44 16.19
C LYS A 37 -0.93 -2.91 16.40
N CYS A 38 -1.78 -2.78 15.38
CA CYS A 38 -3.18 -3.19 15.43
C CYS A 38 -3.44 -4.62 14.90
N GLY A 39 -2.40 -5.41 14.58
CA GLY A 39 -2.56 -6.78 14.05
C GLY A 39 -3.09 -6.86 12.61
N ARG A 40 -3.08 -5.76 11.86
CA ARG A 40 -3.56 -5.63 10.47
C ARG A 40 -2.44 -5.49 9.46
N ALA A 41 -1.24 -5.96 9.78
CA ALA A 41 -0.07 -5.83 8.93
C ALA A 41 -0.08 -6.75 7.70
N THR A 42 -0.94 -7.77 7.65
CA THR A 42 -1.04 -8.72 6.55
C THR A 42 -2.21 -8.36 5.63
N SER A 43 -1.98 -8.30 4.32
CA SER A 43 -3.03 -8.06 3.34
C SER A 43 -2.72 -8.77 2.02
N ASN A 44 -3.77 -9.15 1.29
CA ASN A 44 -3.62 -9.65 -0.08
C ASN A 44 -3.11 -8.51 -0.97
N ARG A 45 -2.16 -8.84 -1.85
CA ARG A 45 -1.62 -7.91 -2.84
C ARG A 45 -2.71 -7.16 -3.61
N ASP A 46 -3.77 -7.86 -4.04
CA ASP A 46 -4.83 -7.28 -4.85
C ASP A 46 -5.62 -6.23 -4.07
N VAL A 47 -5.81 -6.44 -2.76
CA VAL A 47 -6.46 -5.48 -1.85
C VAL A 47 -5.61 -4.23 -1.69
N ILE A 48 -4.30 -4.37 -1.56
CA ILE A 48 -3.39 -3.23 -1.45
C ILE A 48 -3.39 -2.42 -2.74
N SER A 49 -3.24 -3.07 -3.90
CA SER A 49 -3.25 -2.39 -5.19
C SER A 49 -4.57 -1.68 -5.46
N ALA A 50 -5.72 -2.33 -5.22
CA ALA A 50 -7.03 -1.69 -5.37
C ALA A 50 -7.18 -0.47 -4.44
N THR A 51 -6.68 -0.58 -3.20
CA THR A 51 -6.71 0.53 -2.23
C THR A 51 -5.82 1.68 -2.66
N ALA A 52 -4.59 1.41 -3.12
CA ALA A 52 -3.66 2.41 -3.61
C ALA A 52 -4.21 3.14 -4.85
N ILE A 53 -4.82 2.41 -5.78
CA ILE A 53 -5.50 2.99 -6.96
C ILE A 53 -6.64 3.92 -6.51
N LYS A 54 -7.49 3.47 -5.57
CA LYS A 54 -8.58 4.29 -5.03
C LYS A 54 -8.07 5.56 -4.37
N ILE A 55 -7.02 5.46 -3.56
CA ILE A 55 -6.38 6.61 -2.89
C ILE A 55 -5.79 7.57 -3.93
N SER A 56 -5.10 7.05 -4.94
CA SER A 56 -4.53 7.86 -6.03
C SER A 56 -5.63 8.59 -6.80
N ALA A 57 -6.72 7.90 -7.16
CA ALA A 57 -7.85 8.50 -7.85
C ALA A 57 -8.52 9.61 -7.02
N MET A 58 -8.77 9.34 -5.73
CA MET A 58 -9.32 10.35 -4.82
C MET A 58 -8.39 11.56 -4.67
N THR A 59 -7.09 11.32 -4.61
CA THR A 59 -6.13 12.41 -4.44
C THR A 59 -5.99 13.26 -5.69
N ASN A 60 -6.04 12.66 -6.88
CA ASN A 60 -6.08 13.40 -8.14
C ASN A 60 -7.33 14.28 -8.24
N ILE A 61 -8.49 13.80 -7.76
CA ILE A 61 -9.72 14.59 -7.72
C ILE A 61 -9.61 15.77 -6.75
N ILE A 62 -9.08 15.53 -5.54
CA ILE A 62 -9.08 16.52 -4.45
C ILE A 62 -7.94 17.54 -4.62
N LEU A 63 -6.72 17.08 -4.91
CA LEU A 63 -5.52 17.92 -4.92
C LEU A 63 -5.12 18.40 -6.31
N LYS A 64 -5.77 17.90 -7.39
CA LYS A 64 -5.35 18.10 -8.80
C LYS A 64 -3.84 17.84 -9.03
N LYS A 65 -3.23 17.02 -8.17
CA LYS A 65 -1.81 16.68 -8.17
C LYS A 65 -1.69 15.17 -8.24
N ASP A 66 -0.86 14.71 -9.16
CA ASP A 66 -0.44 13.31 -9.18
C ASP A 66 0.39 13.02 -7.93
N LEU A 67 -0.05 12.03 -7.15
CA LEU A 67 0.77 11.47 -6.09
C LEU A 67 1.98 10.76 -6.70
N PRO A 68 3.11 10.70 -5.97
CA PRO A 68 4.21 9.84 -6.37
C PRO A 68 3.71 8.41 -6.58
N PRO A 69 4.31 7.65 -7.52
CA PRO A 69 3.90 6.28 -7.76
C PRO A 69 4.00 5.49 -6.46
N PHE A 70 2.84 5.08 -5.94
CA PHE A 70 2.70 4.07 -4.91
C PHE A 70 3.31 2.79 -5.39
#